data_AF-A0A942AIR2-F1
#
_entry.id   AF-A0A942AIR2-F1
#
_cell.length_a   1.000
_cell.length_b   1.000
_cell.length_c   1.000
_cell.angle_alpha   90.00
_cell.angle_beta   90.00
_cell.angle_gamma   90.00
#
_symmetry.space_group_name_H-M   'P 1'
#
loop_
_entity.id
_entity.type
_entity.pdbx_description
1 polymer ?
#
loop_
_entity_poly.entity_id
_entity_poly.type
_entity_poly.pdbx_seq_one_letter_code
_entity_poly.pdbx_strand_id
1 'polypeptide(L)'
;MKRRNFFRSLALGGASVAFSPIVKAAPSAQAVKEKPATNIKDALAIPRNENSMPGKYPGKVVKATHPGCIVDGQPSEEAAYEMLRNCMLNLTGKENLKEAWLQFVGPDDVIGLKVNPIAGKLLSTSHALTQSI
;
A
#
# COMPACT_ATOMS: atom_id res chain seq x y z
N MET A 1 -9.73 -31.12 6.59
CA MET A 1 -8.36 -31.68 6.71
C MET A 1 -7.35 -30.57 6.96
N LYS A 2 -6.52 -30.66 8.01
CA LYS A 2 -5.49 -29.65 8.31
C LYS A 2 -4.30 -29.85 7.35
N ARG A 3 -3.93 -28.81 6.58
CA ARG A 3 -2.79 -28.78 5.61
C ARG A 3 -1.51 -29.45 6.13
N ARG A 4 -1.27 -29.38 7.44
CA ARG A 4 -0.12 -29.97 8.14
C ARG A 4 -0.07 -31.50 8.13
N ASN A 5 -1.20 -32.18 8.00
CA ASN A 5 -1.24 -33.66 8.04
C ASN A 5 -0.94 -34.28 6.67
N PHE A 6 -1.25 -33.57 5.57
CA PHE A 6 -1.00 -34.05 4.20
C PHE A 6 0.49 -34.19 3.89
N PHE A 7 1.31 -33.22 4.30
CA PHE A 7 2.77 -33.27 4.11
C PHE A 7 3.44 -34.37 4.94
N ARG A 8 2.90 -34.73 6.10
CA ARG A 8 3.42 -35.85 6.92
C ARG A 8 3.15 -37.21 6.28
N SER A 9 1.99 -37.38 5.64
CA SER A 9 1.65 -38.62 4.93
C SER A 9 2.54 -38.84 3.70
N LEU A 10 2.92 -37.78 2.99
CA LEU A 10 3.86 -37.84 1.86
C LEU A 10 5.29 -38.21 2.29
N ALA A 11 5.73 -37.77 3.47
CA ALA A 11 7.07 -38.06 3.98
C ALA A 11 7.28 -39.52 4.42
N LEU A 12 6.21 -40.26 4.74
CA LEU A 12 6.29 -41.64 5.22
C LEU A 12 6.11 -42.71 4.13
N GLY A 13 5.71 -42.34 2.92
CA GLY A 13 5.39 -43.29 1.83
C GLY A 13 6.38 -43.35 0.67
N GLY A 14 7.48 -42.60 0.69
CA GLY A 14 8.27 -42.29 -0.51
C GLY A 14 9.62 -43.01 -0.69
N ALA A 15 9.88 -44.14 -0.01
CA ALA A 15 11.18 -44.81 -0.06
C ALA A 15 11.33 -45.87 -1.18
N SER A 16 10.60 -45.76 -2.29
CA SER A 16 10.60 -46.81 -3.33
C SER A 16 10.36 -46.32 -4.76
N VAL A 17 11.02 -45.23 -5.19
CA VAL A 17 11.23 -44.98 -6.63
C VAL A 17 12.68 -44.60 -6.89
N ALA A 18 13.49 -45.63 -7.06
CA ALA A 18 14.81 -45.54 -7.66
C ALA A 18 14.69 -45.41 -9.20
N PHE A 19 15.63 -44.69 -9.81
CA PHE A 19 15.96 -44.67 -11.24
C PHE A 19 14.97 -44.05 -12.26
N SER A 20 14.71 -42.74 -12.15
CA SER A 20 14.19 -41.95 -13.28
C SER A 20 15.23 -40.90 -13.74
N PRO A 21 15.50 -40.73 -15.05
CA PRO A 21 16.46 -39.75 -15.58
C PRO A 21 16.02 -38.29 -15.34
N ILE A 22 14.82 -38.08 -14.79
CA ILE A 22 14.25 -36.78 -14.43
C ILE A 22 15.04 -36.10 -13.29
N VAL A 23 15.82 -36.85 -12.49
CA VAL A 23 16.64 -36.26 -11.41
C VAL A 23 17.72 -35.31 -11.96
N LYS A 24 18.18 -35.46 -13.21
CA LYS A 24 19.12 -34.51 -13.84
C LYS A 24 18.50 -33.17 -14.25
N ALA A 25 17.16 -33.05 -14.25
CA ALA A 25 16.46 -31.81 -14.56
C ALA A 25 15.94 -31.08 -13.31
N ALA A 26 16.10 -31.67 -12.13
CA ALA A 26 15.83 -30.97 -10.88
C ALA A 26 16.93 -29.90 -10.71
N PRO A 27 16.59 -28.60 -10.64
CA PRO A 27 17.57 -27.59 -10.29
C PRO A 27 18.22 -28.02 -8.97
N SER A 28 19.55 -27.98 -8.90
CA SER A 28 20.25 -28.33 -7.68
C SER A 28 19.62 -27.54 -6.52
N ALA A 29 19.25 -28.24 -5.46
CA ALA A 29 18.67 -27.65 -4.25
C ALA A 29 19.71 -26.87 -3.44
N GLN A 30 20.64 -26.18 -4.11
CA GLN A 30 21.76 -25.45 -3.54
C GLN A 30 22.11 -24.25 -4.45
N ALA A 31 21.15 -23.37 -4.61
CA ALA A 31 21.45 -21.96 -4.53
C ALA A 31 20.60 -21.43 -3.39
N VAL A 32 21.19 -21.31 -2.19
CA VAL A 32 20.65 -20.39 -1.19
C VAL A 32 20.70 -19.05 -1.89
N LYS A 33 19.58 -18.63 -2.48
CA LYS A 33 19.47 -17.36 -3.18
C LYS A 33 19.67 -16.31 -2.09
N GLU A 34 20.92 -15.86 -1.94
CA GLU A 34 21.25 -14.82 -0.98
C GLU A 34 20.29 -13.68 -1.23
N LYS A 35 19.52 -13.35 -0.19
CA LYS A 35 18.59 -12.24 -0.29
C LYS A 35 19.43 -11.02 -0.64
N PRO A 36 19.02 -10.20 -1.62
CA PRO A 36 19.71 -8.95 -1.91
C PRO A 36 19.95 -8.18 -0.62
N ALA A 37 21.15 -7.63 -0.47
CA ALA A 37 21.47 -6.81 0.68
C ALA A 37 20.42 -5.68 0.81
N THR A 38 19.90 -5.49 2.03
CA THR A 38 18.94 -4.43 2.32
C THR A 38 19.64 -3.26 2.99
N ASN A 39 19.21 -2.03 2.71
CA ASN A 39 19.71 -0.80 3.33
C ASN A 39 19.12 -0.54 4.74
N ILE A 40 18.61 -1.57 5.44
CA ILE A 40 17.91 -1.40 6.72
C ILE A 40 18.83 -0.78 7.79
N LYS A 41 20.09 -1.23 7.88
CA LYS A 41 21.05 -0.69 8.84
C LYS A 41 21.33 0.79 8.57
N ASP A 42 21.48 1.15 7.30
CA ASP A 42 21.72 2.53 6.87
C ASP A 42 20.52 3.41 7.19
N ALA A 43 19.30 2.93 6.89
CA ALA A 43 18.06 3.64 7.19
C ALA A 43 17.86 3.85 8.71
N LEU A 44 18.22 2.88 9.54
CA LEU A 44 18.13 2.98 11.00
C LEU A 44 19.19 3.92 11.62
N ALA A 45 20.31 4.13 10.93
CA ALA A 45 21.36 5.03 11.37
C ALA A 45 21.02 6.51 11.12
N ILE A 46 20.02 6.81 10.27
CA ILE A 46 19.58 8.18 10.01
C ILE A 46 18.97 8.76 11.30
N PRO A 47 19.47 9.89 11.81
CA PRO A 47 18.90 10.56 12.97
C PRO A 47 17.43 10.90 12.74
N ARG A 48 16.59 10.59 13.73
CA ARG A 48 15.17 10.90 13.66
C ARG A 48 14.95 12.40 13.83
N ASN A 49 13.97 12.92 13.11
CA ASN A 49 13.47 14.28 13.22
C ASN A 49 11.93 14.25 13.35
N GLU A 50 11.32 15.43 13.40
CA GLU A 50 9.86 15.62 13.49
C GLU A 50 9.06 14.96 12.34
N ASN A 51 9.69 14.73 11.19
CA ASN A 51 9.07 14.11 10.02
C ASN A 51 9.35 12.60 9.92
N SER A 52 10.10 12.04 10.87
CA SER A 52 10.36 10.61 10.92
C SER A 52 9.11 9.82 11.28
N MET A 53 9.08 8.51 10.95
CA MET A 53 8.02 7.60 11.41
C MET A 53 7.79 7.73 12.93
N PRO A 54 6.59 7.52 13.47
CA PRO A 54 5.33 7.18 12.79
C PRO A 54 4.67 8.36 12.04
N GLY A 55 5.34 9.51 11.95
CA GLY A 55 4.85 10.72 11.30
C GLY A 55 4.02 11.60 12.23
N LYS A 56 3.56 12.73 11.69
CA LYS A 56 2.87 13.81 12.43
C LYS A 56 1.54 13.42 13.07
N TYR A 57 0.87 12.39 12.53
CA TYR A 57 -0.46 11.94 12.97
C TYR A 57 -0.48 10.43 13.28
N PRO A 58 0.19 9.98 14.34
CA PRO A 58 0.33 8.56 14.63
C PRO A 58 -1.04 7.92 14.92
N GLY A 59 -1.47 7.02 14.03
CA GLY A 59 -2.70 6.24 14.19
C GLY A 59 -4.00 7.06 14.09
N LYS A 60 -3.96 8.29 13.56
CA LYS A 60 -5.17 9.10 13.38
C LYS A 60 -5.87 8.71 12.08
N VAL A 61 -7.16 8.42 12.16
CA VAL A 61 -8.02 8.13 11.01
C VAL A 61 -9.15 9.15 10.98
N VAL A 62 -9.41 9.71 9.81
CA VAL A 62 -10.56 10.58 9.55
C VAL A 62 -11.47 9.91 8.52
N LYS A 63 -12.78 10.08 8.72
CA LYS A 63 -13.81 9.56 7.82
C LYS A 63 -14.71 10.72 7.40
N ALA A 64 -15.00 10.80 6.11
CA ALA A 64 -16.06 11.64 5.57
C ALA A 64 -17.15 10.76 4.96
N THR A 65 -18.37 11.27 4.97
CA THR A 65 -19.55 10.68 4.33
C THR A 65 -20.34 11.80 3.70
N HIS A 66 -20.83 11.60 2.48
CA HIS A 66 -21.69 12.56 1.80
C HIS A 66 -22.82 11.79 1.10
N PRO A 67 -24.11 12.11 1.34
CA PRO A 67 -25.23 11.34 0.81
C PRO A 67 -25.31 11.37 -0.72
N GLY A 68 -24.86 12.46 -1.35
CA GLY A 68 -24.78 12.62 -2.80
C GLY A 68 -23.40 12.31 -3.39
N CYS A 69 -22.57 11.50 -2.71
CA CYS A 69 -21.23 11.20 -3.23
C CYS A 69 -21.23 10.36 -4.52
N ILE A 70 -22.35 9.68 -4.81
CA ILE A 70 -22.59 8.96 -6.05
C ILE A 70 -23.88 9.48 -6.68
N VAL A 71 -23.82 9.88 -7.95
CA VAL A 71 -24.95 10.33 -8.78
C VAL A 71 -24.92 9.52 -10.07
N ASP A 72 -26.03 8.87 -10.41
CA ASP A 72 -26.15 8.02 -11.62
C ASP A 72 -25.01 6.98 -11.78
N GLY A 73 -24.57 6.43 -10.65
CA GLY A 73 -23.50 5.42 -10.60
C GLY A 73 -22.08 5.98 -10.77
N GLN A 74 -21.90 7.30 -10.77
CA GLN A 74 -20.60 7.97 -10.87
C GLN A 74 -20.28 8.81 -9.63
N PRO A 75 -19.02 8.98 -9.25
CA PRO A 75 -18.63 9.92 -8.19
C PRO A 75 -19.00 11.36 -8.54
N SER A 76 -19.63 12.07 -7.60
CA SER A 76 -19.83 13.53 -7.72
C SER A 76 -18.53 14.28 -7.41
N GLU A 77 -18.10 15.16 -8.32
CA GLU A 77 -16.89 15.99 -8.17
C GLU A 77 -17.00 16.95 -6.97
N GLU A 78 -18.14 17.63 -6.84
CA GLU A 78 -18.41 18.55 -5.73
C GLU A 78 -18.36 17.82 -4.38
N ALA A 79 -19.06 16.70 -4.27
CA ALA A 79 -19.06 15.91 -3.04
C ALA A 79 -17.67 15.33 -2.74
N ALA A 80 -16.90 14.92 -3.76
CA ALA A 80 -15.54 14.44 -3.58
C ALA A 80 -14.62 15.54 -3.03
N TYR A 81 -14.71 16.75 -3.57
CA TYR A 81 -13.97 17.91 -3.09
C TYR A 81 -14.33 18.24 -1.64
N GLU A 82 -15.62 18.31 -1.30
CA GLU A 82 -16.06 18.58 0.07
C GLU A 82 -15.58 17.52 1.06
N MET A 83 -15.69 16.23 0.68
CA MET A 83 -15.22 15.13 1.52
C MET A 83 -13.70 15.20 1.73
N LEU A 84 -12.91 15.47 0.69
CA LEU A 84 -11.46 15.63 0.79
C LEU A 84 -11.11 16.83 1.67
N ARG A 85 -11.72 17.99 1.42
CA ARG A 85 -11.54 19.20 2.22
C ARG A 85 -11.81 18.93 3.69
N ASN A 86 -12.95 18.33 4.02
CA ASN A 86 -13.33 18.04 5.41
C ASN A 86 -12.36 17.04 6.07
N CYS A 87 -11.93 16.01 5.34
CA CYS A 87 -10.88 15.10 5.83
C CYS A 87 -9.57 15.83 6.11
N MET A 88 -9.11 16.71 5.21
CA MET A 88 -7.86 17.47 5.38
C MET A 88 -7.91 18.38 6.61
N LEU A 89 -9.00 19.12 6.80
CA LEU A 89 -9.18 19.99 7.97
C LEU A 89 -9.23 19.17 9.26
N ASN A 90 -10.00 18.07 9.29
CA ASN A 90 -10.11 17.20 10.47
C ASN A 90 -8.81 16.46 10.79
N LEU A 91 -8.05 16.03 9.78
CA LEU A 91 -6.78 15.33 9.98
C LEU A 91 -5.74 16.28 10.57
N THR A 92 -5.62 17.47 9.98
CA THR A 92 -4.58 18.44 10.31
C THR A 92 -4.92 19.36 11.49
N GLY A 93 -6.20 19.50 11.83
CA GLY A 93 -6.70 20.43 12.85
C GLY A 93 -6.64 21.91 12.44
N LYS A 94 -6.52 22.20 11.14
CA LYS A 94 -6.43 23.57 10.61
C LYS A 94 -7.80 24.14 10.28
N GLU A 95 -7.92 25.46 10.36
CA GLU A 95 -9.16 26.18 10.08
C GLU A 95 -9.41 26.39 8.59
N ASN A 96 -8.34 26.41 7.78
CA ASN A 96 -8.42 26.57 6.33
C ASN A 96 -7.58 25.54 5.57
N LEU A 97 -8.00 25.28 4.33
CA LEU A 97 -7.45 24.19 3.51
C LEU A 97 -6.01 24.48 3.06
N LYS A 98 -5.65 25.75 2.85
CA LYS A 98 -4.29 26.16 2.48
C LYS A 98 -3.30 25.76 3.58
N GLU A 99 -3.58 26.12 4.83
CA GLU A 99 -2.75 25.73 5.96
C GLU A 99 -2.70 24.22 6.22
N ALA A 100 -3.77 23.51 5.89
CA ALA A 100 -3.79 22.04 5.97
C ALA A 100 -2.81 21.43 4.96
N TRP A 101 -2.85 21.86 3.70
CA TRP A 101 -1.95 21.37 2.64
C TRP A 101 -0.47 21.70 2.90
N LEU A 102 -0.19 22.90 3.41
CA LEU A 102 1.17 23.33 3.75
C LEU A 102 1.83 22.51 4.87
N GLN A 103 1.12 21.58 5.51
CA GLN A 103 1.73 20.59 6.40
C GLN A 103 2.36 19.39 5.67
N PHE A 104 2.05 19.20 4.39
CA PHE A 104 2.50 18.05 3.59
C PHE A 104 3.34 18.45 2.39
N VAL A 105 3.00 19.56 1.73
CA VAL A 105 3.67 20.04 0.51
C VAL A 105 3.82 21.56 0.54
N GLY A 106 4.95 22.05 0.08
CA GLY A 106 5.28 23.47 -0.06
C GLY A 106 5.11 24.01 -1.48
N PRO A 107 5.20 25.34 -1.66
CA PRO A 107 5.06 25.97 -2.97
C PRO A 107 6.17 25.62 -3.96
N ASP A 108 7.33 25.18 -3.47
CA ASP A 108 8.49 24.82 -4.29
C ASP A 108 8.58 23.32 -4.58
N ASP A 109 7.64 22.51 -4.05
CA ASP A 109 7.62 21.07 -4.23
C ASP A 109 7.09 20.68 -5.61
N VAL A 110 7.73 19.70 -6.26
CA VAL A 110 7.18 19.01 -7.42
C VAL A 110 6.39 17.79 -6.95
N ILE A 111 5.05 17.85 -7.11
CA ILE A 111 4.15 16.83 -6.55
C ILE A 111 3.81 15.77 -7.61
N GLY A 112 3.95 14.50 -7.23
CA GLY A 112 3.48 13.36 -8.01
C GLY A 112 2.31 12.65 -7.34
N LEU A 113 1.20 12.47 -8.06
CA LEU A 113 0.05 11.73 -7.56
C LEU A 113 0.16 10.24 -7.92
N LYS A 114 0.45 9.40 -6.92
CA LYS A 114 0.53 7.94 -7.11
C LYS A 114 -0.86 7.33 -7.15
N VAL A 115 -1.30 7.04 -8.37
CA VAL A 115 -2.49 6.23 -8.62
C VAL A 115 -2.29 4.78 -8.17
N ASN A 116 -3.31 4.19 -7.53
CA ASN A 116 -3.40 2.76 -7.28
C ASN A 116 -3.99 2.04 -8.52
N PRO A 117 -3.26 1.12 -9.17
CA PRO A 117 -3.70 0.46 -10.41
C PRO A 117 -4.55 -0.80 -10.19
N ILE A 118 -4.99 -1.08 -8.95
CA ILE A 118 -5.71 -2.32 -8.64
C ILE A 118 -7.15 -2.23 -9.14
N ALA A 119 -7.59 -3.28 -9.86
CA ALA A 119 -8.96 -3.58 -10.27
C ALA A 119 -9.48 -3.10 -11.65
N GLY A 120 -8.57 -2.80 -12.59
CA GLY A 120 -8.90 -2.65 -14.01
C GLY A 120 -9.56 -1.30 -14.35
N LYS A 121 -10.02 -1.12 -15.60
CA LYS A 121 -10.44 0.19 -16.14
C LYS A 121 -11.48 0.91 -15.28
N LEU A 122 -12.44 0.16 -14.74
CA LEU A 122 -13.59 0.71 -13.99
C LEU A 122 -13.31 1.00 -12.51
N LEU A 123 -12.19 0.50 -11.97
CA LEU A 123 -11.77 0.71 -10.57
C LEU A 123 -10.39 1.37 -10.50
N SER A 124 -9.95 1.94 -11.62
CA SER A 124 -8.80 2.85 -11.70
C SER A 124 -9.12 4.20 -11.07
N THR A 125 -8.15 5.11 -11.01
CA THR A 125 -8.23 6.42 -10.35
C THR A 125 -9.59 7.11 -10.50
N SER A 126 -10.16 7.59 -9.39
CA SER A 126 -11.29 8.51 -9.44
C SER A 126 -10.82 9.88 -9.91
N HIS A 127 -11.25 10.29 -11.11
CA HIS A 127 -10.95 11.62 -11.67
C HIS A 127 -11.50 12.73 -10.77
N ALA A 128 -12.72 12.54 -10.24
CA ALA A 128 -13.34 13.45 -9.28
C ALA A 128 -12.45 13.71 -8.06
N LEU A 129 -11.76 12.68 -7.55
CA LEU A 129 -10.81 12.85 -6.45
C LEU A 129 -9.51 13.52 -6.91
N THR A 130 -8.97 13.14 -8.07
CA THR A 130 -7.72 13.73 -8.58
C THR A 130 -7.87 15.22 -8.88
N GLN A 131 -9.01 15.66 -9.40
CA GLN A 131 -9.31 17.08 -9.65
C GLN A 131 -9.54 17.89 -8.37
N SER A 132 -9.77 17.22 -7.23
CA SER A 132 -9.98 17.88 -5.94
C SER A 132 -8.68 18.24 -5.22
N ILE A 133 -7.52 17.78 -5.72
CA ILE A 133 -6.18 18.04 -5.17
C ILE A 133 -5.57 19.22 -5.90
#